data_AF-A0A1C5PXX8-F1
#
_entry.id   AF-A0A1C5PXX8-F1
#
_cell.length_a   1.000
_cell.length_b   1.000
_cell.length_c   1.000
_cell.angle_alpha   90.00
_cell.angle_beta   90.00
_cell.angle_gamma   90.00
#
_symmetry.space_group_name_H-M   'P 1'
#
loop_
_entity.id
_entity.type
_entity.pdbx_description
1 polymer ?
#
loop_
_entity_poly.entity_id
_entity_poly.type
_entity_poly.pdbx_seq_one_letter_code
_entity_poly.pdbx_strand_id
1 'polypeptide(L)'
;MDVLEGNLSVGLGGGNPAQWRAVAEIAKEVKANHFNQAFCAVGWTRANLGTDEIHLNSMCAPCGKVGYVKISTGPLSKECAEPAIVPVDTAIAMIKEMGGNSIKYFPMGGLKCKDEMKAVAEACARNHFIMEPTGGIDLDNFREIMETILNAGVEKVIPHVYSSIIDKATGNTRIEDVKKLLAIVKELV
;
A
#
# COMPACT_ATOMS: atom_id res chain seq x y z
N MET A 1 10.11 9.99 -22.81
CA MET A 1 9.64 9.46 -21.50
C MET A 1 9.68 10.51 -20.40
N ASP A 2 10.06 11.77 -20.70
CA ASP A 2 10.21 12.84 -19.68
C ASP A 2 8.89 13.37 -19.12
N VAL A 3 7.74 13.10 -19.74
CA VAL A 3 6.44 13.67 -19.36
C VAL A 3 6.00 13.28 -17.93
N LEU A 4 6.48 12.14 -17.41
CA LEU A 4 6.06 11.65 -16.09
C LEU A 4 7.11 11.88 -14.99
N GLU A 5 8.36 12.24 -15.31
CA GLU A 5 9.45 12.39 -14.33
C GLU A 5 9.57 11.20 -13.33
N GLY A 6 9.19 10.00 -13.76
CA GLY A 6 9.16 8.82 -12.89
C GLY A 6 7.97 8.74 -11.93
N ASN A 7 7.04 9.69 -11.92
CA ASN A 7 5.78 9.68 -11.15
C ASN A 7 4.78 8.63 -11.68
N LEU A 8 5.26 7.40 -11.79
CA LEU A 8 4.56 6.20 -12.19
C LEU A 8 4.56 5.25 -10.98
N SER A 9 3.40 4.62 -10.75
CA SER A 9 3.20 3.57 -9.76
C SER A 9 2.87 2.28 -10.49
N VAL A 10 3.82 1.35 -10.57
CA VAL A 10 3.62 0.05 -11.23
C VAL A 10 2.74 -0.83 -10.34
N GLY A 11 1.58 -1.23 -10.87
CA GLY A 11 0.53 -1.91 -10.12
C GLY A 11 0.31 -3.36 -10.53
N LEU A 12 -0.16 -4.18 -9.58
CA LEU A 12 -0.62 -5.55 -9.82
C LEU A 12 -2.00 -5.62 -10.51
N GLY A 13 -2.80 -4.56 -10.41
CA GLY A 13 -4.21 -4.55 -10.82
C GLY A 13 -5.14 -5.16 -9.76
N GLY A 14 -5.87 -4.31 -9.02
CA GLY A 14 -6.80 -4.76 -7.98
C GLY A 14 -6.17 -5.54 -6.81
N GLY A 15 -4.84 -5.49 -6.67
CA GLY A 15 -4.11 -6.32 -5.72
C GLY A 15 -4.03 -7.80 -6.12
N ASN A 16 -4.23 -8.14 -7.40
CA ASN A 16 -4.16 -9.51 -7.89
C ASN A 16 -2.73 -10.08 -7.77
N PRO A 17 -2.47 -11.03 -6.85
CA PRO A 17 -1.12 -11.51 -6.63
C PRO A 17 -0.62 -12.40 -7.77
N ALA A 18 -1.46 -12.85 -8.71
CA ALA A 18 -1.00 -13.57 -9.90
C ALA A 18 -0.09 -12.70 -10.80
N GLN A 19 -0.16 -11.37 -10.69
CA GLN A 19 0.67 -10.43 -11.45
C GLN A 19 2.04 -10.16 -10.81
N TRP A 20 2.36 -10.79 -9.67
CA TRP A 20 3.60 -10.51 -8.92
C TRP A 20 4.85 -10.58 -9.80
N ARG A 21 4.92 -11.60 -10.67
CA ARG A 21 6.07 -11.86 -11.53
C ARG A 21 6.16 -10.84 -12.66
N ALA A 22 5.03 -10.47 -13.27
CA ALA A 22 5.01 -9.45 -14.31
C ALA A 22 5.51 -8.11 -13.77
N VAL A 23 5.04 -7.70 -12.58
CA VAL A 23 5.54 -6.49 -11.91
C VAL A 23 7.03 -6.57 -11.62
N ALA A 24 7.50 -7.70 -11.11
CA ALA A 24 8.93 -7.89 -10.82
C ALA A 24 9.80 -7.83 -12.09
N GLU A 25 9.36 -8.39 -13.21
CA GLU A 25 10.10 -8.32 -14.47
C GLU A 25 10.06 -6.92 -15.09
N ILE A 26 8.93 -6.21 -15.00
CA ILE A 26 8.81 -4.80 -15.41
C ILE A 26 9.81 -3.92 -14.67
N ALA A 27 10.12 -4.24 -13.41
CA ALA A 27 11.07 -3.50 -12.58
C ALA A 27 12.50 -3.44 -13.15
N LYS A 28 12.89 -4.35 -14.06
CA LYS A 28 14.20 -4.32 -14.72
C LYS A 28 14.32 -3.23 -15.78
N GLU A 29 13.19 -2.85 -16.39
CA GLU A 29 13.17 -2.05 -17.62
C GLU A 29 12.50 -0.68 -17.42
N VAL A 30 11.56 -0.58 -16.48
CA VAL A 30 10.72 0.61 -16.32
C VAL A 30 11.21 1.49 -15.19
N LYS A 31 11.56 2.74 -15.54
CA LYS A 31 11.82 3.81 -14.57
C LYS A 31 10.51 4.29 -13.94
N ALA A 32 10.27 3.88 -12.69
CA ALA A 32 9.14 4.32 -11.88
C ALA A 32 9.61 4.61 -10.45
N ASN A 33 8.99 5.60 -9.80
CA ASN A 33 9.30 5.97 -8.42
C ASN A 33 8.64 5.03 -7.40
N HIS A 34 7.63 4.27 -7.83
CA HIS A 34 6.83 3.43 -6.94
C HIS A 34 6.43 2.08 -7.57
N PHE A 35 6.60 0.99 -6.83
CA PHE A 35 6.16 -0.36 -7.20
C PHE A 35 5.27 -0.96 -6.13
N ASN A 36 4.23 -1.69 -6.57
CA ASN A 36 3.32 -2.41 -5.69
C ASN A 36 3.60 -3.91 -5.74
N GLN A 37 3.72 -4.57 -4.59
CA GLN A 37 4.05 -5.99 -4.59
C GLN A 37 3.35 -6.80 -3.48
N ALA A 38 3.08 -8.08 -3.78
CA ALA A 38 2.67 -9.06 -2.78
C ALA A 38 3.83 -9.35 -1.82
N PHE A 39 3.53 -9.64 -0.56
CA PHE A 39 4.56 -9.81 0.49
C PHE A 39 5.68 -10.77 0.09
N CYS A 40 5.33 -11.92 -0.48
CA CYS A 40 6.29 -12.96 -0.86
C CYS A 40 7.22 -12.62 -2.03
N ALA A 41 6.98 -11.51 -2.74
CA ALA A 41 7.69 -11.13 -3.96
C ALA A 41 8.48 -9.82 -3.84
N VAL A 42 8.51 -9.22 -2.65
CA VAL A 42 9.22 -7.95 -2.38
C VAL A 42 10.71 -8.10 -2.68
N GLY A 43 11.38 -9.09 -2.08
CA GLY A 43 12.81 -9.31 -2.28
C GLY A 43 13.20 -9.58 -3.74
N TRP A 44 12.36 -10.31 -4.48
CA TRP A 44 12.55 -10.54 -5.91
C TRP A 44 12.49 -9.22 -6.69
N THR A 45 11.51 -8.38 -6.39
CA THR A 45 11.33 -7.09 -7.06
C THR A 45 12.48 -6.14 -6.72
N ARG A 46 12.90 -6.08 -5.45
CA ARG A 46 14.05 -5.27 -5.03
C ARG A 46 15.33 -5.69 -5.76
N ALA A 47 15.60 -6.99 -5.86
CA ALA A 47 16.76 -7.49 -6.58
C ALA A 47 16.74 -7.06 -8.07
N ASN A 48 15.57 -7.10 -8.71
CA ASN A 48 15.41 -6.65 -10.09
C ASN A 48 15.53 -5.13 -10.28
N LEU A 49 15.13 -4.33 -9.28
CA LEU A 49 15.32 -2.88 -9.29
C LEU A 49 16.80 -2.50 -9.22
N GLY A 50 17.63 -3.31 -8.55
CA GLY A 50 19.08 -3.09 -8.42
C GLY A 50 19.48 -1.83 -7.64
N THR A 51 18.54 -1.20 -6.95
CA THR A 51 18.73 0.01 -6.14
C THR A 51 17.74 0.01 -4.97
N ASP A 52 18.10 0.66 -3.86
CA ASP A 52 17.22 0.88 -2.70
C ASP A 52 16.45 2.22 -2.77
N GLU A 53 16.76 3.07 -3.76
CA GLU A 53 16.16 4.40 -3.90
C GLU A 53 14.69 4.37 -4.36
N ILE A 54 14.32 3.33 -5.13
CA ILE A 54 12.96 3.19 -5.65
C ILE A 54 12.04 2.65 -4.55
N HIS A 55 10.89 3.31 -4.37
CA HIS A 55 9.92 2.93 -3.35
C HIS A 55 9.16 1.66 -3.77
N LEU A 56 9.14 0.66 -2.89
CA LEU A 56 8.51 -0.63 -3.08
C LEU A 56 7.66 -0.97 -1.86
N ASN A 57 6.35 -1.08 -2.04
CA ASN A 57 5.47 -1.51 -0.96
C ASN A 57 5.39 -3.03 -0.83
N SER A 58 4.91 -3.46 0.34
CA SER A 58 4.59 -4.86 0.63
C SER A 58 3.15 -4.99 1.08
N MET A 59 2.37 -5.81 0.38
CA MET A 59 0.96 -6.03 0.68
C MET A 59 0.76 -6.91 1.91
N CYS A 60 0.17 -6.34 2.95
CA CYS A 60 -0.34 -7.03 4.13
C CYS A 60 -1.85 -6.79 4.26
N ALA A 61 -2.59 -7.76 4.78
CA ALA A 61 -4.06 -7.67 4.89
C ALA A 61 -4.54 -7.62 6.35
N PRO A 62 -5.72 -7.02 6.61
CA PRO A 62 -6.43 -7.20 7.87
C PRO A 62 -6.67 -8.69 8.17
N CYS A 63 -6.77 -9.03 9.45
CA CYS A 63 -6.98 -10.41 9.89
C CYS A 63 -8.02 -10.56 11.02
N GLY A 64 -8.71 -9.48 11.40
CA GLY A 64 -9.67 -9.47 12.49
C GLY A 64 -9.01 -9.46 13.87
N LYS A 65 -7.71 -9.17 13.94
CA LYS A 65 -6.93 -9.17 15.20
C LYS A 65 -6.05 -7.94 15.27
N VAL A 66 -6.40 -7.01 16.17
CA VAL A 66 -5.64 -5.77 16.41
C VAL A 66 -4.18 -6.10 16.76
N GLY A 67 -3.24 -5.36 16.14
CA GLY A 67 -1.80 -5.57 16.32
C GLY A 67 -1.20 -6.70 15.48
N TYR A 68 -1.98 -7.33 14.61
CA TYR A 68 -1.54 -8.40 13.70
C TYR A 68 -1.93 -8.09 12.26
N VAL A 69 -1.20 -8.69 11.33
CA VAL A 69 -1.49 -8.63 9.89
C VAL A 69 -1.32 -10.01 9.25
N LYS A 70 -2.11 -10.26 8.21
CA LYS A 70 -1.93 -11.42 7.33
C LYS A 70 -0.89 -11.11 6.25
N ILE A 71 0.19 -11.88 6.21
CA ILE A 71 1.29 -11.76 5.21
C ILE A 71 1.22 -12.81 4.10
N SER A 72 0.30 -13.78 4.22
CA SER A 72 0.00 -14.79 3.19
C SER A 72 -0.81 -14.17 2.05
N THR A 73 -0.22 -13.21 1.34
CA THR A 73 -0.86 -12.40 0.28
C THR A 73 -0.40 -12.77 -1.14
N GLY A 74 0.39 -13.84 -1.27
CA GLY A 74 0.89 -14.36 -2.56
C GLY A 74 -0.13 -15.20 -3.32
N PRO A 75 0.16 -15.60 -4.57
CA PRO A 75 -0.78 -16.33 -5.42
C PRO A 75 -1.16 -17.71 -4.87
N LEU A 76 -0.22 -18.40 -4.21
CA LEU A 76 -0.45 -19.70 -3.58
C LEU A 76 -0.81 -19.55 -2.10
N SER A 77 -0.05 -18.72 -1.38
CA SER A 77 -0.20 -18.59 0.08
C SER A 77 -1.56 -18.03 0.50
N LYS A 78 -2.21 -17.23 -0.35
CA LYS A 78 -3.56 -16.73 -0.07
C LYS A 78 -4.64 -17.81 -0.06
N GLU A 79 -4.39 -18.94 -0.74
CA GLU A 79 -5.33 -20.07 -0.88
C GLU A 79 -5.07 -21.17 0.16
N CYS A 80 -4.01 -21.04 0.97
CA CYS A 80 -3.76 -21.97 2.07
C CYS A 80 -4.89 -21.89 3.11
N ALA A 81 -5.27 -23.05 3.66
CA ALA A 81 -6.33 -23.13 4.67
C ALA A 81 -5.99 -22.30 5.93
N GLU A 82 -4.74 -22.39 6.38
CA GLU A 82 -4.24 -21.61 7.52
C GLU A 82 -3.45 -20.38 7.04
N PRO A 83 -3.90 -19.15 7.35
CA PRO A 83 -3.19 -17.95 6.96
C PRO A 83 -1.97 -17.71 7.86
N ALA A 84 -0.87 -17.25 7.27
CA ALA A 84 0.24 -16.67 8.02
C ALA A 84 -0.17 -15.29 8.59
N ILE A 85 -0.49 -15.26 9.89
CA ILE A 85 -0.83 -14.05 10.67
C ILE A 85 0.29 -13.78 11.67
N VAL A 86 0.86 -12.59 11.63
CA VAL A 86 2.03 -12.21 12.44
C VAL A 86 1.84 -10.83 13.08
N PRO A 87 2.55 -10.51 14.18
CA PRO A 87 2.55 -9.15 14.73
C PRO A 87 3.01 -8.12 13.69
N VAL A 88 2.46 -6.90 13.74
CA VAL A 88 2.80 -5.87 12.73
C VAL A 88 4.30 -5.53 12.75
N ASP A 89 4.91 -5.36 13.93
CA ASP A 89 6.35 -5.09 14.04
C ASP A 89 7.19 -6.18 13.37
N THR A 90 6.81 -7.46 13.50
CA THR A 90 7.49 -8.58 12.84
C THR A 90 7.33 -8.51 11.32
N ALA A 91 6.13 -8.20 10.82
CA ALA A 91 5.92 -8.01 9.39
C ALA A 91 6.78 -6.85 8.86
N ILE A 92 6.85 -5.72 9.57
CA ILE A 92 7.68 -4.56 9.18
C ILE A 92 9.16 -4.97 9.09
N ALA A 93 9.69 -5.68 10.08
CA ALA A 93 11.07 -6.15 10.07
C ALA A 93 11.36 -7.03 8.85
N MET A 94 10.50 -8.01 8.58
CA MET A 94 10.63 -8.88 7.40
C MET A 94 10.55 -8.10 6.09
N ILE A 95 9.69 -7.09 6.00
CA ILE A 95 9.58 -6.24 4.80
C ILE A 95 10.88 -5.47 4.58
N LYS A 96 11.47 -4.91 5.63
CA LYS A 96 12.77 -4.22 5.56
C LYS A 96 13.89 -5.18 5.12
N GLU A 97 13.92 -6.40 5.64
CA GLU A 97 14.88 -7.44 5.23
C GLU A 97 14.74 -7.80 3.75
N MET A 98 13.52 -7.82 3.23
CA MET A 98 13.25 -8.00 1.80
C MET A 98 13.51 -6.73 0.96
N GLY A 99 13.86 -5.61 1.59
CA GLY A 99 14.12 -4.32 0.93
C GLY A 99 12.85 -3.54 0.56
N GLY A 100 11.70 -3.82 1.16
CA GLY A 100 10.50 -3.01 1.01
C GLY A 100 10.52 -1.75 1.90
N ASN A 101 9.78 -0.72 1.49
CA ASN A 101 9.77 0.60 2.12
C ASN A 101 8.51 0.92 2.93
N SER A 102 7.42 0.17 2.69
CA SER A 102 6.12 0.45 3.30
C SER A 102 5.26 -0.80 3.48
N ILE A 103 4.28 -0.70 4.36
CA ILE A 103 3.13 -1.61 4.38
C ILE A 103 2.04 -1.02 3.49
N LYS A 104 1.63 -1.77 2.47
CA LYS A 104 0.35 -1.59 1.78
C LYS A 104 -0.72 -2.38 2.52
N TYR A 105 -1.55 -1.69 3.29
CA TYR A 105 -2.60 -2.31 4.09
C TYR A 105 -3.88 -2.46 3.27
N PHE A 106 -4.16 -3.67 2.80
CA PHE A 106 -5.21 -3.96 1.82
C PHE A 106 -5.82 -5.36 1.98
N PRO A 107 -7.15 -5.54 1.86
CA PRO A 107 -8.19 -4.52 1.65
C PRO A 107 -8.79 -4.00 2.96
N MET A 108 -8.82 -2.68 3.16
CA MET A 108 -9.40 -2.09 4.37
C MET A 108 -10.94 -2.05 4.38
N GLY A 109 -11.55 -1.84 3.21
CA GLY A 109 -12.99 -1.63 3.12
C GLY A 109 -13.45 -0.31 3.75
N GLY A 110 -12.68 0.77 3.54
CA GLY A 110 -12.90 2.06 4.19
C GLY A 110 -12.51 1.97 5.66
N LEU A 111 -13.46 2.26 6.55
CA LEU A 111 -13.26 2.24 8.01
C LEU A 111 -13.66 0.90 8.68
N LYS A 112 -13.94 -0.16 7.92
CA LYS A 112 -14.37 -1.46 8.49
C LYS A 112 -13.36 -2.08 9.46
N CYS A 113 -12.07 -1.86 9.24
CA CYS A 113 -10.99 -2.35 10.10
C CYS A 113 -10.28 -1.20 10.82
N LYS A 114 -11.00 -0.15 11.26
CA LYS A 114 -10.40 1.08 11.83
C LYS A 114 -9.43 0.80 12.99
N ASP A 115 -9.81 -0.07 13.93
CA ASP A 115 -8.95 -0.37 15.09
C ASP A 115 -7.69 -1.16 14.69
N GLU A 116 -7.80 -2.10 13.75
CA GLU A 116 -6.63 -2.80 13.19
C GLU A 116 -5.74 -1.82 12.41
N MET A 117 -6.32 -0.95 11.58
CA MET A 117 -5.61 0.09 10.83
C MET A 117 -4.83 1.02 11.77
N LYS A 118 -5.46 1.47 12.87
CA LYS A 118 -4.81 2.32 13.86
C LYS A 118 -3.61 1.60 14.49
N ALA A 119 -3.75 0.33 14.87
CA ALA A 119 -2.63 -0.43 15.41
C ALA A 119 -1.50 -0.63 14.38
N VAL A 120 -1.83 -0.80 13.09
CA VAL A 120 -0.83 -0.82 12.01
C VAL A 120 -0.12 0.53 11.89
N ALA A 121 -0.86 1.64 11.98
CA ALA A 121 -0.29 2.99 11.93
C ALA A 121 0.67 3.26 13.11
N GLU A 122 0.27 2.89 14.33
CA GLU A 122 1.12 2.98 15.54
C GLU A 122 2.40 2.14 15.39
N ALA A 123 2.29 0.92 14.85
CA ALA A 123 3.44 0.08 14.54
C ALA A 123 4.34 0.68 13.44
N CYS A 124 3.77 1.27 12.39
CA CYS A 124 4.52 1.99 11.36
C CYS A 124 5.28 3.18 11.97
N ALA A 125 4.63 4.00 12.78
CA ALA A 125 5.24 5.17 13.43
C ALA A 125 6.44 4.79 14.30
N ARG A 126 6.25 3.83 15.22
CA ARG A 126 7.32 3.40 16.14
C ARG A 126 8.48 2.66 15.46
N ASN A 127 8.29 2.19 14.23
CA ASN A 127 9.33 1.55 13.41
C ASN A 127 9.88 2.46 12.31
N HIS A 128 9.51 3.75 12.28
CA HIS A 128 9.87 4.69 11.20
C HIS A 128 9.58 4.10 9.81
N PHE A 129 8.36 3.60 9.64
CA PHE A 129 7.95 2.89 8.44
C PHE A 129 6.74 3.53 7.77
N ILE A 130 6.70 3.48 6.44
CA ILE A 130 5.69 4.15 5.63
C ILE A 130 4.42 3.30 5.60
N MET A 131 3.25 3.95 5.63
CA MET A 131 1.96 3.28 5.53
C MET A 131 1.20 3.69 4.27
N GLU A 132 0.61 2.71 3.58
CA GLU A 132 -0.20 2.93 2.39
C GLU A 132 -1.61 2.35 2.58
N PRO A 133 -2.55 3.11 3.16
CA PRO A 133 -3.92 2.64 3.35
C PRO A 133 -4.60 2.44 2.00
N THR A 134 -5.24 1.28 1.81
CA THR A 134 -5.85 0.92 0.50
C THR A 134 -7.15 0.13 0.65
N GLY A 135 -8.13 0.49 -0.19
CA GLY A 135 -9.35 -0.28 -0.40
C GLY A 135 -10.57 0.31 0.32
N GLY A 136 -11.58 0.71 -0.46
CA GLY A 136 -12.80 1.34 0.06
C GLY A 136 -12.61 2.79 0.54
N ILE A 137 -11.51 3.43 0.17
CA ILE A 137 -11.29 4.85 0.45
C ILE A 137 -12.10 5.68 -0.57
N ASP A 138 -12.84 6.67 -0.09
CA ASP A 138 -13.64 7.61 -0.88
C ASP A 138 -13.56 9.03 -0.29
N LEU A 139 -14.28 9.99 -0.88
CA LEU A 139 -14.23 11.39 -0.43
C LEU A 139 -14.84 11.60 0.97
N ASP A 140 -15.71 10.71 1.42
CA ASP A 140 -16.42 10.85 2.69
C ASP A 140 -15.57 10.35 3.86
N ASN A 141 -14.75 9.31 3.63
CA ASN A 141 -13.92 8.70 4.67
C ASN A 141 -12.42 9.06 4.61
N PHE A 142 -11.95 9.69 3.53
CA PHE A 142 -10.52 9.97 3.33
C PHE A 142 -9.90 10.77 4.47
N ARG A 143 -10.58 11.83 4.93
CA ARG A 143 -10.09 12.68 6.04
C ARG A 143 -9.85 11.86 7.30
N GLU A 144 -10.86 11.11 7.73
CA GLU A 144 -10.79 10.33 8.99
C GLU A 144 -9.70 9.25 8.92
N ILE A 145 -9.53 8.60 7.78
CA ILE A 145 -8.43 7.64 7.56
C ILE A 145 -7.08 8.33 7.69
N MET A 146 -6.89 9.46 7.00
CA MET A 146 -5.63 10.21 7.03
C MET A 146 -5.32 10.74 8.43
N GLU A 147 -6.28 11.38 9.10
CA GLU A 147 -6.14 11.87 10.48
C GLU A 147 -5.78 10.74 11.45
N THR A 148 -6.42 9.58 11.33
CA THR A 148 -6.12 8.42 12.20
C THR A 148 -4.66 7.98 12.05
N ILE A 149 -4.14 7.94 10.83
CA ILE A 149 -2.77 7.49 10.54
C ILE A 149 -1.73 8.56 10.92
N LEU A 150 -2.00 9.83 10.60
CA LEU A 150 -1.12 10.96 10.93
C LEU A 150 -1.03 11.18 12.44
N ASN A 151 -2.17 11.10 13.15
CA ASN A 151 -2.20 11.22 14.62
C ASN A 151 -1.46 10.08 15.33
N ALA A 152 -1.31 8.91 14.70
CA ALA A 152 -0.48 7.83 15.21
C ALA A 152 1.02 8.11 15.09
N GLY A 153 1.41 9.17 14.35
CA GLY A 153 2.80 9.60 14.18
C GLY A 153 3.51 9.02 12.95
N VAL A 154 2.77 8.51 11.96
CA VAL A 154 3.38 7.99 10.72
C VAL A 154 3.94 9.14 9.89
N GLU A 155 5.26 9.13 9.65
CA GLU A 155 5.99 10.23 8.99
C GLU A 155 5.65 10.39 7.51
N LYS A 156 5.33 9.29 6.81
CA LYS A 156 4.97 9.28 5.39
C LYS A 156 3.80 8.35 5.14
N VAL A 157 2.80 8.85 4.43
CA VAL A 157 1.57 8.12 4.11
C VAL A 157 1.28 8.24 2.61
N ILE A 158 0.96 7.12 1.95
CA ILE A 158 0.56 7.10 0.54
C ILE A 158 -0.85 6.49 0.43
N PRO A 159 -1.92 7.29 0.55
CA PRO A 159 -3.28 6.76 0.47
C PRO A 159 -3.66 6.39 -0.97
N HIS A 160 -4.15 5.17 -1.16
CA HIS A 160 -4.60 4.69 -2.45
C HIS A 160 -6.11 4.82 -2.63
N VAL A 161 -6.53 5.81 -3.40
CA VAL A 161 -7.94 6.05 -3.79
C VAL A 161 -8.13 5.60 -5.24
N TYR A 162 -8.96 4.57 -5.46
CA TYR A 162 -9.14 3.94 -6.76
C TYR A 162 -10.56 4.14 -7.31
N SER A 163 -11.40 3.10 -7.27
CA SER A 163 -12.69 3.06 -7.95
C SER A 163 -13.67 4.17 -7.53
N SER A 164 -13.57 4.70 -6.32
CA SER A 164 -14.45 5.75 -5.81
C SER A 164 -14.32 7.07 -6.58
N ILE A 165 -13.14 7.35 -7.18
CA ILE A 165 -12.87 8.59 -7.91
C ILE A 165 -12.78 8.39 -9.44
N ILE A 166 -13.09 7.18 -9.93
CA ILE A 166 -13.07 6.85 -11.37
C ILE A 166 -14.46 7.05 -11.98
N ASP A 167 -14.54 7.80 -13.07
CA ASP A 167 -15.73 7.90 -13.89
C ASP A 167 -15.96 6.57 -14.63
N LYS A 168 -17.12 5.95 -14.41
CA LYS A 168 -17.43 4.61 -14.95
C LYS A 168 -17.65 4.58 -16.45
N ALA A 169 -18.02 5.71 -17.07
CA ALA A 169 -18.29 5.78 -18.50
C ALA A 169 -16.98 5.88 -19.30
N THR A 170 -16.01 6.60 -18.76
CA THR A 170 -14.74 6.89 -19.44
C THR A 170 -13.56 6.05 -18.94
N GLY A 171 -13.63 5.52 -17.72
CA GLY A 171 -12.51 4.87 -17.04
C GLY A 171 -11.47 5.84 -16.47
N ASN A 172 -11.67 7.15 -16.61
CA ASN A 172 -10.72 8.16 -16.14
C ASN A 172 -10.92 8.49 -14.66
N THR A 173 -9.81 8.70 -13.95
CA THR A 173 -9.84 9.35 -12.64
C THR A 173 -10.34 10.79 -12.79
N ARG A 174 -11.34 11.18 -11.99
CA ARG A 174 -11.91 12.52 -12.02
C ARG A 174 -10.95 13.53 -11.38
N ILE A 175 -10.51 14.51 -12.18
CA ILE A 175 -9.57 15.55 -11.76
C ILE A 175 -10.11 16.36 -10.55
N GLU A 176 -11.41 16.66 -10.53
CA GLU A 176 -12.01 17.43 -9.43
C GLU A 176 -11.98 16.68 -8.10
N ASP A 177 -12.07 15.34 -8.12
CA ASP A 177 -11.96 14.55 -6.90
C ASP A 177 -10.50 14.51 -6.41
N VAL A 178 -9.52 14.44 -7.32
CA VAL A 178 -8.10 14.58 -6.97
C VAL A 178 -7.80 15.94 -6.33
N LYS A 179 -8.38 17.03 -6.83
CA LYS A 179 -8.25 18.37 -6.22
C LYS A 179 -8.82 18.42 -4.80
N LYS A 180 -9.98 17.80 -4.56
CA LYS A 180 -10.57 17.70 -3.21
C LYS A 180 -9.68 16.91 -2.25
N LEU A 181 -9.16 15.76 -2.68
CA LEU A 181 -8.22 14.96 -1.89
C LEU A 181 -6.96 15.77 -1.54
N LEU A 182 -6.40 16.49 -2.51
CA LEU A 182 -5.24 17.35 -2.29
C LEU A 182 -5.53 18.50 -1.31
N ALA A 183 -6.72 19.10 -1.37
CA ALA A 183 -7.13 20.13 -0.42
C ALA A 183 -7.18 19.57 1.02
N ILE A 184 -7.78 18.38 1.20
CA ILE A 184 -7.78 17.69 2.50
C ILE A 184 -6.36 17.43 2.99
N VAL A 185 -5.46 16.93 2.13
CA VAL A 185 -4.05 16.71 2.51
C VAL A 185 -3.42 18.01 3.02
N LYS A 186 -3.56 19.13 2.29
CA LYS A 186 -2.99 20.43 2.68
C LYS A 186 -3.57 21.03 3.97
N GLU A 187 -4.75 20.60 4.38
CA GLU A 187 -5.33 21.03 5.67
C GLU A 187 -4.80 20.20 6.84
N LEU A 188 -4.31 18.99 6.56
CA LEU A 188 -3.81 18.06 7.58
C LEU A 188 -2.30 18.14 7.82
N VAL A 189 -1.51 18.69 6.88
CA VAL A 189 -0.04 18.80 6.97
C VAL A 189 0.49 20.20 6.66
#